data_AF-A0A3C0N1U7-F1
#
_entry.id   AF-A0A3C0N1U7-F1
#
_cell.length_a   1.000
_cell.length_b   1.000
_cell.length_c   1.000
_cell.angle_alpha   90.00
_cell.angle_beta   90.00
_cell.angle_gamma   90.00
#
_symmetry.space_group_name_H-M   'P 1'
#
loop_
_entity.id
_entity.type
_entity.pdbx_description
1 polymer ?
#
loop_
_entity_poly.entity_id
_entity_poly.type
_entity_poly.pdbx_seq_one_letter_code
_entity_poly.pdbx_strand_id
1 'polypeptide(L)'
;MDYVRVFDPENQQITAIPAPELSPGMIEVQVEGIEGVVWVHPSSIKQDNYKHPPFPEEIQQYLWKIKNDLDEVYPNSLEEWEDSFRKDSHPAQEIALWCHIGEVYQKLTSGKKLSLAQKLDYFRILVTCTTSTRKHIFEILKLHCLSRSEAEKAIALFYGEI
;
A
#
# COMPACT_ATOMS: atom_id res chain seq x y z
N MET A 1 7.41 -14.38 40.33
CA MET A 1 6.83 -15.11 39.20
C MET A 1 6.17 -14.04 38.36
N ASP A 2 6.68 -13.81 37.17
CA ASP A 2 6.30 -12.64 36.38
C ASP A 2 5.03 -12.97 35.59
N TYR A 3 4.08 -12.05 35.62
CA TYR A 3 2.81 -12.17 34.92
C TYR A 3 2.76 -11.18 33.77
N VAL A 4 2.18 -11.62 32.67
CA VAL A 4 1.93 -10.79 31.49
C VAL A 4 0.43 -10.67 31.27
N ARG A 5 0.01 -9.51 30.77
CA ARG A 5 -1.38 -9.23 30.44
C ARG A 5 -1.62 -9.69 29.01
N VAL A 6 -2.55 -10.62 28.81
CA VAL A 6 -2.99 -11.08 27.49
C VAL A 6 -4.36 -10.49 27.21
N PHE A 7 -4.51 -9.85 26.07
CA PHE A 7 -5.78 -9.30 25.62
C PHE A 7 -6.43 -10.23 24.60
N ASP A 8 -7.71 -10.55 24.83
CA ASP A 8 -8.58 -11.26 23.90
C ASP A 8 -9.54 -10.25 23.24
N PRO A 9 -9.29 -9.87 21.98
CA PRO A 9 -10.14 -8.95 21.22
C PRO A 9 -11.56 -9.46 20.95
N GLU A 10 -11.80 -10.77 20.95
CA GLU A 10 -13.12 -11.33 20.67
C GLU A 10 -14.09 -11.09 21.83
N ASN A 11 -13.59 -11.28 23.06
CA ASN A 11 -14.36 -11.13 24.28
C ASN A 11 -14.11 -9.80 25.00
N GLN A 12 -13.19 -8.97 24.49
CA GLN A 12 -12.73 -7.72 25.11
C GLN A 12 -12.24 -7.92 26.55
N GLN A 13 -11.58 -9.04 26.82
CA GLN A 13 -11.09 -9.37 28.17
C GLN A 13 -9.57 -9.30 28.23
N ILE A 14 -9.08 -8.83 29.38
CA ILE A 14 -7.65 -8.88 29.72
C ILE A 14 -7.48 -9.91 30.82
N THR A 15 -6.65 -10.92 30.57
CA THR A 15 -6.28 -11.93 31.56
C THR A 15 -4.80 -11.81 31.89
N ALA A 16 -4.42 -12.19 33.11
CA ALA A 16 -3.02 -12.26 33.52
C ALA A 16 -2.59 -13.73 33.53
N ILE A 17 -1.58 -14.07 32.74
CA ILE A 17 -0.99 -15.41 32.73
C ILE A 17 0.48 -15.33 33.17
N PRO A 18 1.05 -16.38 33.77
CA PRO A 18 2.48 -16.46 33.99
C PRO A 18 3.24 -16.34 32.66
N ALA A 19 4.32 -15.55 32.63
CA ALA A 19 5.12 -15.34 31.42
C ALA A 19 5.57 -16.63 30.70
N PRO A 20 5.90 -17.75 31.40
CA PRO A 20 6.24 -19.02 30.74
C PRO A 20 5.08 -19.69 29.99
N GLU A 21 3.83 -19.29 30.25
CA GLU A 21 2.63 -19.83 29.60
C GLU A 21 2.24 -19.04 28.33
N LEU A 22 3.01 -18.00 27.99
CA LEU A 22 2.79 -17.24 26.77
C LEU A 22 3.00 -18.14 25.54
N SER A 23 1.99 -18.19 24.67
CA SER A 23 2.06 -19.02 23.46
C SER A 23 3.11 -18.48 22.48
N PRO A 24 3.87 -19.36 21.80
CA PRO A 24 4.81 -18.95 20.76
C PRO A 24 4.13 -18.09 19.69
N GLY A 25 4.74 -16.95 19.35
CA GLY A 25 4.24 -16.06 18.31
C GLY A 25 3.20 -15.03 18.76
N MET A 26 2.82 -15.00 20.03
CA MET A 26 2.12 -13.82 20.58
C MET A 26 3.00 -12.57 20.45
N ILE A 27 2.36 -11.43 20.23
CA ILE A 27 3.05 -10.15 20.06
C ILE A 27 2.61 -9.16 21.14
N GLU A 28 3.55 -8.33 21.56
CA GLU A 28 3.30 -7.22 22.47
C GLU A 28 2.77 -6.02 21.69
N VAL A 29 1.62 -5.49 22.11
CA VAL A 29 0.93 -4.37 21.47
C VAL A 29 0.42 -3.38 22.51
N GLN A 30 0.32 -2.11 22.10
CA GLN A 30 -0.42 -1.10 22.86
C GLN A 30 -1.79 -0.92 22.19
N VAL A 31 -2.86 -1.26 22.90
CA VAL A 31 -4.24 -1.16 22.39
C VAL A 31 -4.86 0.14 22.86
N GLU A 32 -5.51 0.87 21.96
CA GLU A 32 -6.23 2.11 22.29
C GLU A 32 -7.28 1.85 23.38
N GLY A 33 -7.29 2.68 24.43
CA GLY A 33 -8.19 2.51 25.58
C GLY A 33 -7.72 1.53 26.65
N ILE A 34 -6.62 0.79 26.44
CA ILE A 34 -5.98 -0.06 27.45
C ILE A 34 -4.70 0.63 27.94
N GLU A 35 -4.61 0.88 29.25
CA GLU A 35 -3.41 1.43 29.85
C GLU A 35 -2.27 0.40 29.79
N GLY A 36 -1.15 0.74 29.14
CA GLY A 36 0.04 -0.10 29.04
C GLY A 36 0.02 -1.11 27.90
N VAL A 37 1.02 -1.98 27.89
CA VAL A 37 1.22 -3.04 26.89
C VAL A 37 0.48 -4.31 27.26
N VAL A 38 -0.05 -5.01 26.25
CA VAL A 38 -0.71 -6.31 26.36
C VAL A 38 -0.20 -7.23 25.25
N TRP A 39 -0.25 -8.53 25.51
CA TRP A 39 0.09 -9.56 24.54
C TRP A 39 -1.18 -10.03 23.82
N VAL A 40 -1.11 -10.17 22.50
CA VAL A 40 -2.25 -10.65 21.69
C VAL A 40 -1.81 -11.79 20.80
N HIS A 41 -2.75 -12.71 20.52
CA HIS A 41 -2.54 -13.70 19.48
C HIS A 41 -2.68 -13.02 18.11
N PRO A 42 -1.75 -13.22 17.15
CA PRO A 42 -1.78 -12.54 15.86
C PRO A 42 -3.09 -12.77 15.09
N SER A 43 -3.70 -13.94 15.23
CA SER A 43 -4.97 -14.27 14.56
C SER A 43 -6.17 -13.48 15.10
N SER A 44 -6.06 -12.90 16.29
CA SER A 44 -7.15 -12.12 16.91
C SER A 44 -7.08 -10.64 16.55
N ILE A 45 -6.01 -10.20 15.88
CA ILE A 45 -5.88 -8.85 15.35
C ILE A 45 -6.78 -8.76 14.13
N LYS A 46 -7.95 -8.12 14.29
CA LYS A 46 -8.77 -7.76 13.13
C LYS A 46 -8.03 -6.67 12.35
N GLN A 47 -7.65 -6.96 11.11
CA GLN A 47 -7.14 -5.95 10.20
C GLN A 47 -8.23 -4.92 9.92
N ASP A 48 -8.07 -3.79 10.58
CA ASP A 48 -8.67 -2.46 10.45
C ASP A 48 -10.11 -2.28 9.97
N ASN A 49 -10.81 -1.44 10.73
CA ASN A 49 -12.10 -0.87 10.39
C ASN A 49 -11.95 0.02 9.15
N TYR A 50 -12.67 -0.30 8.08
CA TYR A 50 -12.82 0.61 6.94
C TYR A 50 -13.17 2.02 7.41
N LYS A 51 -12.42 3.02 6.95
CA LYS A 51 -12.71 4.43 7.21
C LYS A 51 -13.87 4.94 6.35
N HIS A 52 -14.13 4.26 5.24
CA HIS A 52 -15.12 4.65 4.23
C HIS A 52 -16.10 3.50 3.93
N PRO A 53 -17.37 3.82 3.58
CA PRO A 53 -18.30 2.83 3.06
C PRO A 53 -17.80 2.29 1.70
N PRO A 54 -18.42 1.21 1.17
CA PRO A 54 -18.18 0.77 -0.20
C PRO A 54 -18.37 1.91 -1.21
N PHE A 55 -17.55 1.92 -2.25
CA PHE A 55 -17.57 3.02 -3.23
C PHE A 55 -18.76 2.91 -4.20
N PRO A 56 -19.38 4.05 -4.57
CA PRO A 56 -20.43 4.06 -5.59
C PRO A 56 -19.86 3.70 -6.97
N GLU A 57 -20.75 3.30 -7.89
CA GLU A 57 -20.38 2.84 -9.25
C GLU A 57 -19.49 3.84 -10.00
N GLU A 58 -19.74 5.15 -9.86
CA GLU A 58 -18.93 6.21 -10.47
C GLU A 58 -17.46 6.13 -10.04
N ILE A 59 -17.19 5.81 -8.77
CA ILE A 59 -15.83 5.66 -8.25
C ILE A 59 -15.23 4.32 -8.69
N GLN A 60 -16.05 3.27 -8.78
CA GLN A 60 -15.61 1.97 -9.28
C GLN A 60 -15.09 2.02 -10.72
N GLN A 61 -15.57 2.94 -11.55
CA GLN A 61 -15.04 3.15 -12.91
C GLN A 61 -13.55 3.57 -12.89
N TYR A 62 -13.13 4.38 -11.91
CA TYR A 62 -11.73 4.75 -11.75
C TYR A 62 -10.89 3.57 -11.25
N LEU A 63 -11.43 2.73 -10.35
CA LEU A 63 -10.76 1.49 -9.91
C LEU A 63 -10.53 0.53 -11.08
N TRP A 64 -11.55 0.35 -11.93
CA TRP A 64 -11.45 -0.40 -13.18
C TRP A 64 -10.37 0.14 -14.10
N LYS A 65 -10.31 1.47 -14.25
CA LYS A 65 -9.27 2.11 -15.07
C LYS A 65 -7.87 1.85 -14.51
N ILE A 66 -7.65 2.08 -13.20
CA ILE A 66 -6.36 1.84 -12.54
C ILE A 66 -5.94 0.38 -12.73
N LYS A 67 -6.85 -0.56 -12.47
CA LYS A 67 -6.62 -1.98 -12.66
C LYS A 67 -6.20 -2.28 -14.10
N ASN A 68 -6.96 -1.86 -15.10
CA ASN A 68 -6.63 -2.11 -16.50
C ASN A 68 -5.29 -1.51 -16.91
N ASP A 69 -4.98 -0.29 -16.44
CA ASP A 69 -3.76 0.41 -16.82
C ASP A 69 -2.51 -0.22 -16.19
N LEU A 70 -2.64 -0.90 -15.04
CA LEU A 70 -1.51 -1.39 -14.25
C LEU A 70 -1.48 -2.92 -14.05
N ASP A 71 -2.46 -3.67 -14.55
CA ASP A 71 -2.64 -5.12 -14.30
C ASP A 71 -1.36 -5.94 -14.54
N GLU A 72 -0.58 -5.57 -15.56
CA GLU A 72 0.63 -6.30 -15.91
C GLU A 72 1.81 -6.13 -14.93
N VAL A 73 1.82 -5.06 -14.13
CA VAL A 73 2.89 -4.73 -13.17
C VAL A 73 2.41 -4.75 -11.72
N TYR A 74 1.10 -4.60 -11.50
CA TYR A 74 0.48 -4.56 -10.19
C TYR A 74 -0.92 -5.20 -10.24
N PRO A 75 -0.99 -6.56 -10.30
CA PRO A 75 -2.19 -7.34 -10.62
C PRO A 75 -3.15 -7.49 -9.43
N ASN A 76 -3.52 -6.39 -8.77
CA ASN A 76 -4.52 -6.44 -7.70
C ASN A 76 -5.93 -6.61 -8.28
N SER A 77 -6.78 -7.35 -7.58
CA SER A 77 -8.21 -7.43 -7.90
C SER A 77 -8.91 -6.09 -7.61
N LEU A 78 -10.14 -5.91 -8.14
CA LEU A 78 -10.91 -4.70 -7.83
C LEU A 78 -11.25 -4.61 -6.35
N GLU A 79 -11.53 -5.74 -5.73
CA GLU A 79 -11.81 -5.85 -4.31
C GLU A 79 -10.58 -5.44 -3.48
N GLU A 80 -9.37 -5.83 -3.88
CA GLU A 80 -8.12 -5.43 -3.22
C GLU A 80 -7.83 -3.92 -3.38
N TRP A 81 -8.10 -3.36 -4.56
CA TRP A 81 -8.03 -1.91 -4.77
C TRP A 81 -9.03 -1.16 -3.89
N GLU A 82 -10.30 -1.55 -3.90
CA GLU A 82 -11.34 -0.94 -3.08
C GLU A 82 -11.03 -1.08 -1.58
N ASP A 83 -10.63 -2.26 -1.12
CA ASP A 83 -10.25 -2.52 0.27
C ASP A 83 -9.14 -1.58 0.74
N SER A 84 -8.11 -1.39 -0.09
CA SER A 84 -6.98 -0.50 0.20
C SER A 84 -7.43 0.95 0.31
N PHE A 85 -8.16 1.46 -0.69
CA PHE A 85 -8.61 2.86 -0.68
C PHE A 85 -9.61 3.16 0.44
N ARG A 86 -10.45 2.20 0.84
CA ARG A 86 -11.39 2.39 1.96
C ARG A 86 -10.69 2.52 3.32
N LYS A 87 -9.40 2.19 3.41
CA LYS A 87 -8.55 2.37 4.61
C LYS A 87 -7.78 3.68 4.59
N ASP A 88 -7.70 4.34 3.44
CA ASP A 88 -6.99 5.62 3.29
C ASP A 88 -7.73 6.77 3.98
N SER A 89 -6.96 7.76 4.44
CA SER A 89 -7.55 8.96 5.05
C SER A 89 -8.24 9.85 4.01
N HIS A 90 -7.75 9.86 2.77
CA HIS A 90 -8.29 10.68 1.67
C HIS A 90 -8.43 9.87 0.37
N PRO A 91 -9.38 8.92 0.29
CA PRO A 91 -9.48 7.95 -0.81
C PRO A 91 -9.58 8.61 -2.19
N ALA A 92 -10.33 9.71 -2.32
CA ALA A 92 -10.46 10.40 -3.60
C ALA A 92 -9.13 10.97 -4.11
N GLN A 93 -8.26 11.45 -3.21
CA GLN A 93 -6.94 11.96 -3.58
C GLN A 93 -6.01 10.82 -3.99
N GLU A 94 -6.04 9.71 -3.25
CA GLU A 94 -5.26 8.52 -3.57
C GLU A 94 -5.70 7.92 -4.91
N ILE A 95 -7.00 7.77 -5.14
CA ILE A 95 -7.54 7.29 -6.44
C ILE A 95 -7.07 8.19 -7.58
N ALA A 96 -7.14 9.51 -7.43
CA ALA A 96 -6.67 10.45 -8.45
C ALA A 96 -5.17 10.30 -8.74
N LEU A 97 -4.36 10.11 -7.69
CA LEU A 97 -2.93 9.88 -7.80
C LEU A 97 -2.61 8.57 -8.54
N TRP A 98 -3.32 7.48 -8.22
CA TRP A 98 -3.15 6.21 -8.91
C TRP A 98 -3.65 6.25 -10.35
N CYS A 99 -4.72 7.00 -10.66
CA CYS A 99 -5.10 7.28 -12.04
C CYS A 99 -3.97 7.99 -12.81
N HIS A 100 -3.34 9.00 -12.21
CA HIS A 100 -2.19 9.69 -12.82
C HIS A 100 -1.01 8.74 -13.07
N ILE A 101 -0.69 7.85 -12.12
CA ILE A 101 0.31 6.79 -12.32
C ILE A 101 -0.05 5.93 -13.54
N GLY A 102 -1.28 5.44 -13.63
CA GLY A 102 -1.76 4.63 -14.75
C GLY A 102 -1.63 5.36 -16.10
N GLU A 103 -2.03 6.63 -16.16
CA GLU A 103 -1.93 7.45 -17.37
C GLU A 103 -0.50 7.67 -17.83
N VAL A 104 0.40 8.04 -16.90
CA VAL A 104 1.82 8.24 -17.22
C VAL A 104 2.48 6.92 -17.61
N TYR A 105 2.12 5.83 -16.93
CA TYR A 105 2.58 4.49 -17.26
C TYR A 105 2.20 4.10 -18.69
N GLN A 106 0.94 4.27 -19.07
CA GLN A 106 0.49 3.99 -20.44
C GLN A 106 1.22 4.85 -21.47
N LYS A 107 1.41 6.16 -21.22
CA LYS A 107 2.24 7.02 -22.10
C LYS A 107 3.68 6.49 -22.29
N LEU A 108 4.23 5.84 -21.26
CA LEU A 108 5.58 5.29 -21.29
C LEU A 108 5.64 3.90 -21.94
N THR A 109 4.58 3.10 -21.91
CA THR A 109 4.63 1.68 -22.27
C THR A 109 3.76 1.27 -23.45
N SER A 110 2.62 1.93 -23.70
CA SER A 110 1.67 1.54 -24.76
C SER A 110 2.34 1.60 -26.14
N GLY A 111 2.14 0.55 -26.94
CA GLY A 111 2.70 0.46 -28.30
C GLY A 111 4.22 0.25 -28.38
N LYS A 112 4.92 0.17 -27.25
CA LYS A 112 6.37 -0.08 -27.21
C LYS A 112 6.66 -1.55 -26.91
N LYS A 113 7.70 -2.09 -27.58
CA LYS A 113 8.19 -3.45 -27.32
C LYS A 113 9.12 -3.45 -26.10
N LEU A 114 8.54 -3.41 -24.90
CA LEU A 114 9.25 -3.45 -23.62
C LEU A 114 9.13 -4.83 -22.98
N SER A 115 10.18 -5.25 -22.27
CA SER A 115 10.10 -6.42 -21.39
C SER A 115 9.30 -6.08 -20.13
N LEU A 116 8.78 -7.11 -19.44
CA LEU A 116 8.12 -6.94 -18.15
C LEU A 116 9.05 -6.25 -17.12
N ALA A 117 10.34 -6.55 -17.15
CA ALA A 117 11.30 -5.93 -16.23
C ALA A 117 11.46 -4.42 -16.48
N GLN A 118 11.47 -3.98 -17.74
CA GLN A 118 11.48 -2.54 -18.07
C GLN A 118 10.19 -1.84 -17.64
N LYS A 119 9.05 -2.52 -17.82
CA LYS A 119 7.74 -2.03 -17.37
C LYS A 119 7.68 -1.88 -15.85
N LEU A 120 8.18 -2.86 -15.11
CA LEU A 120 8.30 -2.80 -13.65
C LEU A 120 9.20 -1.65 -13.18
N ASP A 121 10.29 -1.37 -13.89
CA ASP A 121 11.12 -0.20 -13.58
C ASP A 121 10.36 1.11 -13.79
N TYR A 122 9.60 1.27 -14.89
CA TYR A 122 8.73 2.43 -15.06
C TYR A 122 7.72 2.55 -13.93
N PHE A 123 7.01 1.46 -13.59
CA PHE A 123 6.06 1.45 -12.49
C PHE A 123 6.70 1.89 -11.16
N ARG A 124 7.89 1.35 -10.82
CA ARG A 124 8.65 1.73 -9.62
C ARG A 124 9.02 3.20 -9.62
N ILE A 125 9.47 3.75 -10.74
CA ILE A 125 9.75 5.19 -10.86
C ILE A 125 8.52 6.00 -10.47
N LEU A 126 7.36 5.69 -11.04
CA LEU A 126 6.13 6.45 -10.83
C LEU A 126 5.65 6.37 -9.37
N VAL A 127 5.66 5.18 -8.77
CA VAL A 127 5.34 5.00 -7.33
C VAL A 127 6.36 5.74 -6.45
N THR A 128 7.64 5.76 -6.82
CA THR A 128 8.65 6.52 -6.07
C THR A 128 8.38 8.03 -6.12
N CYS A 129 7.87 8.54 -7.24
CA CYS A 129 7.54 9.96 -7.39
C CYS A 129 6.39 10.42 -6.48
N THR A 130 5.53 9.52 -5.99
CA THR A 130 4.43 9.89 -5.10
C THR A 130 4.86 10.20 -3.67
N THR A 131 5.98 9.61 -3.24
CA THR A 131 6.47 9.70 -1.85
C THR A 131 7.76 10.51 -1.72
N SER A 132 8.36 10.93 -2.83
CA SER A 132 9.64 11.63 -2.85
C SER A 132 9.61 12.88 -3.70
N THR A 133 10.47 13.84 -3.37
CA THR A 133 10.75 14.97 -4.26
C THR A 133 11.73 14.54 -5.34
N ARG A 134 11.67 15.20 -6.50
CA ARG A 134 12.58 14.95 -7.63
C ARG A 134 14.06 14.86 -7.25
N LYS A 135 14.51 15.69 -6.31
CA LYS A 135 15.92 15.73 -5.88
C LYS A 135 16.38 14.43 -5.22
N HIS A 136 15.47 13.73 -4.54
CA HIS A 136 15.77 12.55 -3.74
C HIS A 136 15.34 11.23 -4.39
N ILE A 137 14.67 11.25 -5.54
CA ILE A 137 14.19 10.02 -6.21
C ILE A 137 15.34 9.02 -6.41
N PHE A 138 16.49 9.46 -6.94
CA PHE A 138 17.62 8.58 -7.20
C PHE A 138 18.37 8.09 -5.95
N GLU A 139 18.06 8.62 -4.76
CA GLU A 139 18.61 8.12 -3.50
C GLU A 139 17.94 6.81 -3.07
N ILE A 140 16.68 6.61 -3.47
CA ILE A 140 15.86 5.46 -3.08
C ILE A 140 15.49 4.55 -4.26
N LEU A 141 15.49 5.09 -5.49
CA LEU A 141 15.12 4.37 -6.69
C LEU A 141 16.19 3.33 -7.07
N LYS A 142 15.77 2.06 -7.14
CA LYS A 142 16.61 0.95 -7.61
C LYS A 142 16.09 0.44 -8.95
N LEU A 143 16.78 0.82 -10.03
CA LEU A 143 16.48 0.37 -11.40
C LEU A 143 17.20 -0.94 -11.71
N HIS A 144 16.59 -1.78 -12.53
CA HIS A 144 17.14 -3.08 -12.93
C HIS A 144 17.49 -3.16 -14.41
N CYS A 145 16.74 -2.48 -15.26
CA CYS A 145 16.81 -2.58 -16.72
C CYS A 145 16.84 -1.21 -17.40
N LEU A 146 16.14 -0.20 -16.87
CA LEU A 146 16.14 1.14 -17.46
C LEU A 146 17.42 1.89 -17.15
N SER A 147 17.88 2.65 -18.13
CA SER A 147 18.96 3.61 -17.93
C SER A 147 18.49 4.81 -17.10
N ARG A 148 19.45 5.51 -16.49
CA ARG A 148 19.17 6.76 -15.78
C ARG A 148 18.48 7.81 -16.66
N SER A 149 18.87 7.91 -17.93
CA SER A 149 18.27 8.88 -18.87
C SER A 149 16.79 8.55 -19.16
N GLU A 150 16.44 7.26 -19.26
CA GLU A 150 15.03 6.85 -19.39
C GLU A 150 14.24 7.16 -18.12
N ALA A 151 14.83 6.93 -16.95
CA ALA A 151 14.21 7.27 -15.68
C ALA A 151 13.98 8.78 -15.52
N GLU A 152 14.95 9.61 -15.89
CA GLU A 152 14.81 11.08 -15.85
C GLU A 152 13.66 11.58 -16.73
N LYS A 153 13.45 10.98 -17.91
CA LYS A 153 12.31 11.29 -18.79
C LYS A 153 10.98 10.89 -18.16
N ALA A 154 10.91 9.70 -17.56
CA ALA A 154 9.70 9.25 -16.86
C ALA A 154 9.36 10.16 -15.67
N ILE A 155 10.37 10.57 -14.90
CA ILE A 155 10.22 11.52 -13.78
C ILE A 155 9.71 12.88 -14.28
N ALA A 156 10.30 13.43 -15.36
CA ALA A 156 9.85 14.69 -15.94
C ALA A 156 8.40 14.61 -16.43
N LEU A 157 8.02 13.48 -17.04
CA LEU A 157 6.64 13.24 -17.50
C LEU A 157 5.67 13.21 -16.32
N PHE A 158 6.04 12.55 -15.22
CA PHE A 158 5.20 12.46 -14.03
C PHE A 158 4.92 13.83 -13.40
N TYR A 159 5.92 14.73 -13.36
CA TYR A 159 5.76 16.10 -12.83
C TYR A 159 5.22 17.12 -13.85
N GLY A 160 4.91 16.71 -15.09
CA GLY A 160 4.30 17.57 -16.10
C GLY A 160 5.25 18.58 -16.77
N GLU A 161 6.53 18.24 -16.91
CA GLU A 161 7.57 19.15 -17.43
C GLU A 161 7.97 18.88 -18.89
N ILE A 162 7.07 18.31 -19.70
CA ILE A 162 7.34 17.91 -21.09
C ILE A 162 6.47 18.69 -22.07
#